data_AF-A0A6P8W7P1-F1
#
_entry.id   AF-A0A6P8W7P1-F1
#
_cell.length_a   1.000
_cell.length_b   1.000
_cell.length_c   1.000
_cell.angle_alpha   90.00
_cell.angle_beta   90.00
_cell.angle_gamma   90.00
#
_symmetry.space_group_name_H-M   'P 1'
#
loop_
_entity.id
_entity.type
_entity.pdbx_description
1 polymer ?
#
loop_
_entity_poly.entity_id
_entity_poly.type
_entity_poly.pdbx_seq_one_letter_code
_entity_poly.pdbx_strand_id
1 'polypeptide(L)'
;MRRQSGPGPAAYTLPSTFGFEKCDARMRRGPQYSFGRKPDLPVIKKHGPGPAEYQIGQITRFGSAKGLEFSMLRRGQLNKPNSVRYD
;
A
#
# COMPACT_ATOMS: atom_id res chain seq x y z
N MET A 1 47.49 -46.41 13.78
CA MET A 1 46.24 -46.07 13.06
C MET A 1 46.53 -44.83 12.20
N ARG A 2 46.63 -44.97 10.87
CA ARG A 2 46.98 -43.84 9.99
C ARG A 2 45.80 -42.86 9.94
N ARG A 3 46.04 -41.59 10.30
CA ARG A 3 45.09 -40.51 10.06
C ARG A 3 45.02 -40.31 8.55
N GLN A 4 43.82 -40.40 7.99
CA GLN A 4 43.60 -40.09 6.58
C GLN A 4 43.94 -38.60 6.38
N SER A 5 45.03 -38.32 5.67
CA SER A 5 45.42 -36.95 5.32
C SER A 5 44.53 -36.47 4.18
N GLY A 6 43.35 -35.98 4.51
CA GLY A 6 42.41 -35.46 3.53
C GLY A 6 41.04 -35.22 4.16
N PRO A 7 40.32 -34.20 3.71
CA PRO A 7 38.96 -33.98 4.17
C PRO A 7 38.09 -35.16 3.68
N GLY A 8 37.18 -35.64 4.54
CA GLY A 8 36.36 -36.81 4.23
C GLY A 8 35.42 -36.58 3.03
N PRO A 9 34.78 -37.62 2.47
CA PRO A 9 33.93 -37.49 1.28
C PRO A 9 32.79 -36.48 1.44
N ALA A 10 32.28 -36.28 2.66
CA ALA A 10 31.26 -35.27 2.97
C ALA A 10 31.79 -33.83 3.05
N ALA A 11 33.11 -33.63 3.02
CA ALA A 11 33.71 -32.31 3.07
C ALA A 11 33.75 -31.60 1.71
N TYR A 12 33.46 -32.32 0.63
CA TYR A 12 33.33 -31.74 -0.71
C TYR A 12 31.84 -31.64 -1.06
N THR A 13 31.32 -30.41 -1.11
CA THR A 13 30.00 -30.15 -1.69
C THR A 13 30.17 -29.78 -3.16
N LEU A 14 29.63 -30.58 -4.07
CA LEU A 14 29.53 -30.18 -5.47
C LEU A 14 28.57 -28.99 -5.58
N PRO A 15 28.86 -28.00 -6.43
CA PRO A 15 27.90 -26.95 -6.74
C PRO A 15 26.63 -27.57 -7.34
N SER A 16 25.47 -26.96 -7.06
CA SER A 16 24.20 -27.48 -7.57
C SER A 16 24.19 -27.49 -9.10
N THR A 17 23.58 -28.52 -9.68
CA THR A 17 23.27 -28.56 -11.12
C THR A 17 21.92 -27.92 -11.44
N PHE A 18 21.21 -27.41 -10.44
CA PHE A 18 19.90 -26.78 -10.62
C PHE A 18 19.76 -25.52 -9.77
N GLY A 19 19.00 -24.54 -10.27
CA GLY A 19 18.83 -23.24 -9.65
C GLY A 19 19.76 -22.16 -10.19
N PHE A 20 19.82 -21.02 -9.51
CA PHE A 20 20.62 -19.87 -9.93
C PHE A 20 21.77 -19.55 -8.98
N GLU A 21 21.62 -19.87 -7.70
CA GLU A 21 22.64 -19.60 -6.69
C GLU A 21 23.61 -20.78 -6.56
N LYS A 22 24.92 -20.49 -6.46
CA LYS A 22 25.99 -21.47 -6.21
C LYS A 22 25.96 -22.68 -7.16
N CYS A 23 25.51 -22.47 -8.39
CA CYS A 23 25.47 -23.49 -9.43
C CYS A 23 26.79 -23.59 -10.20
N ASP A 24 27.01 -24.73 -10.85
CA ASP A 24 28.20 -24.94 -11.68
C ASP A 24 28.27 -23.93 -12.85
N ALA A 25 29.39 -23.20 -12.94
CA ALA A 25 29.64 -22.18 -13.95
C ALA A 25 29.78 -22.75 -15.37
N ARG A 26 30.05 -24.05 -15.52
CA ARG A 26 30.18 -24.72 -16.83
C ARG A 26 28.84 -25.02 -17.48
N MET A 27 27.74 -24.93 -16.74
CA MET A 27 26.42 -25.27 -17.24
C MET A 27 25.76 -24.08 -17.94
N ARG A 28 25.18 -24.32 -19.13
CA ARG A 28 24.44 -23.28 -19.86
C ARG A 28 23.15 -22.92 -19.10
N ARG A 29 22.93 -21.62 -18.87
CA ARG A 29 21.72 -21.10 -18.20
C ARG A 29 21.11 -19.93 -18.98
N GLY A 30 19.79 -19.78 -18.85
CA GLY A 30 19.06 -18.62 -19.38
C GLY A 30 19.29 -17.35 -18.54
N PRO A 31 18.83 -16.18 -19.02
CA PRO A 31 18.92 -14.92 -18.28
C PRO A 31 18.14 -14.98 -16.96
N GLN A 32 18.66 -14.29 -15.94
CA GLN A 32 18.02 -14.18 -14.62
C GLN A 32 17.22 -12.87 -14.55
N TYR A 33 15.91 -12.98 -14.31
CA TYR A 33 15.06 -11.84 -14.02
C TYR A 33 14.61 -11.88 -12.56
N SER A 34 14.71 -10.75 -11.87
CA SER A 34 14.12 -10.54 -10.56
C SER A 34 13.28 -9.28 -10.60
N PHE A 35 12.11 -9.30 -9.96
CA PHE A 35 11.40 -8.06 -9.69
C PHE A 35 12.21 -7.24 -8.68
N GLY A 36 12.39 -5.95 -8.97
CA GLY A 36 13.03 -5.02 -8.04
C GLY A 36 12.24 -4.85 -6.74
N ARG A 37 12.85 -4.18 -5.75
CA ARG A 37 12.14 -3.80 -4.53
C ARG A 37 10.93 -2.94 -4.87
N LYS A 38 9.82 -3.13 -4.16
CA LYS A 38 8.67 -2.22 -4.24
C LYS A 38 9.16 -0.82 -3.84
N PRO A 39 8.93 0.22 -4.65
CA PRO A 39 9.22 1.57 -4.22
C PRO A 39 8.36 1.90 -2.99
N ASP A 40 8.92 2.61 -2.03
CA ASP A 40 8.15 3.17 -0.92
C ASP A 40 7.07 4.05 -1.55
N LEU A 41 5.81 3.66 -1.37
CA LEU A 41 4.69 4.46 -1.83
C LEU A 41 4.80 5.80 -1.10
N PRO A 42 4.91 6.94 -1.81
CA PRO A 42 4.78 8.22 -1.13
C PRO A 42 3.46 8.18 -0.37
N VAL A 43 3.45 8.67 0.87
CA VAL A 43 2.21 8.90 1.62
C VAL A 43 1.28 9.59 0.65
N ILE A 44 0.28 8.86 0.16
CA ILE A 44 -0.65 9.37 -0.83
C ILE A 44 -1.29 10.56 -0.13
N LYS A 45 -0.87 11.78 -0.52
CA LYS A 45 -1.58 12.99 -0.15
C LYS A 45 -2.93 12.82 -0.82
N LYS A 46 -3.89 12.26 -0.09
CA LYS A 46 -5.21 11.98 -0.64
C LYS A 46 -5.78 13.32 -1.09
N HIS A 47 -5.87 13.50 -2.40
CA HIS A 47 -6.48 14.68 -2.97
C HIS A 47 -7.99 14.51 -2.82
N GLY A 48 -8.51 14.99 -1.69
CA GLY A 48 -9.94 15.02 -1.40
C GLY A 48 -10.40 14.06 -0.30
N PRO A 49 -11.62 14.30 0.19
CA PRO A 49 -12.19 13.56 1.29
C PRO A 49 -12.42 12.08 0.92
N GLY A 50 -12.28 11.21 1.90
CA GLY A 50 -12.55 9.78 1.69
C GLY A 50 -14.04 9.52 1.40
N PRO A 51 -14.41 8.40 0.79
CA PRO A 51 -15.82 8.05 0.56
C PRO A 51 -16.66 8.03 1.84
N ALA A 52 -16.05 7.71 2.99
CA ALA A 52 -16.70 7.71 4.31
C ALA A 52 -16.85 9.11 4.95
N GLU A 53 -16.21 10.13 4.38
CA GLU A 53 -16.23 11.51 4.90
C GLU A 53 -17.43 12.30 4.35
N TYR A 54 -18.06 11.82 3.28
CA TYR A 54 -19.29 12.42 2.75
C TYR A 54 -20.49 12.11 3.67
N GLN A 55 -21.10 13.14 4.24
CA GLN A 55 -22.33 13.01 5.01
C GLN A 55 -23.56 12.89 4.08
N ILE A 56 -23.98 11.65 3.78
CA ILE A 56 -25.10 11.35 2.89
C ILE A 56 -26.49 11.45 3.52
N GLY A 57 -26.59 11.67 4.84
CA GLY A 57 -27.86 11.58 5.57
C GLY A 57 -28.95 12.58 5.15
N GLN A 58 -28.60 13.63 4.40
CA GLN A 58 -29.52 14.66 3.93
C GLN A 58 -29.58 14.74 2.39
N ILE A 59 -29.05 13.74 1.68
CA ILE A 59 -28.95 13.73 0.22
C ILE A 59 -29.63 12.47 -0.31
N THR A 60 -30.56 12.66 -1.26
CA THR A 60 -31.24 11.58 -1.99
C THR A 60 -30.81 11.60 -3.45
N ARG A 61 -31.22 10.58 -4.24
CA ARG A 61 -30.96 10.50 -5.69
C ARG A 61 -31.39 11.77 -6.44
N PHE A 62 -32.42 12.46 -5.97
CA PHE A 62 -32.99 13.63 -6.62
C PHE A 62 -32.47 14.97 -6.06
N GLY A 63 -31.61 14.94 -5.05
CA GLY A 63 -31.04 16.13 -4.42
C GLY A 63 -31.18 16.15 -2.90
N SER A 64 -30.98 17.33 -2.31
CA SER A 64 -31.10 17.54 -0.86
C SER A 64 -32.50 17.19 -0.37
N ALA A 65 -32.58 16.32 0.65
CA ALA A 65 -33.84 15.99 1.33
C ALA A 65 -34.24 17.02 2.39
N LYS A 66 -33.46 18.10 2.56
CA LYS A 66 -33.90 19.21 3.42
C LYS A 66 -35.21 19.77 2.88
N GLY A 67 -36.19 19.91 3.77
CA GLY A 67 -37.45 20.61 3.48
C GLY A 67 -37.20 22.07 3.10
N LEU A 68 -38.23 22.72 2.56
CA LEU A 68 -38.18 24.12 2.16
C LEU A 68 -37.84 25.01 3.38
N GLU A 69 -36.67 25.64 3.37
CA GLU A 69 -36.23 26.59 4.42
C GLU A 69 -36.88 27.97 4.23
N PHE A 70 -38.21 28.06 4.32
CA PHE A 70 -38.88 29.34 4.48
C PHE A 70 -39.41 29.48 5.91
N SER A 71 -39.10 30.61 6.53
CA SER A 71 -39.65 31.00 7.84
C SER A 71 -40.57 32.19 7.61
N MET A 72 -41.83 32.08 8.03
CA MET A 72 -42.75 33.23 8.09
C MET A 72 -42.43 34.20 9.23
N LEU A 73 -41.54 33.79 10.16
CA LEU A 73 -41.09 34.62 11.27
C LEU A 73 -39.86 35.44 10.89
N ARG A 74 -39.78 36.68 11.40
CA ARG A 74 -38.60 37.56 11.27
C ARG A 74 -37.39 36.82 11.81
N ARG A 75 -36.42 36.52 10.94
CA ARG A 75 -35.12 36.00 11.39
C ARG A 75 -34.47 37.06 12.27
N GLY A 76 -34.27 36.76 13.55
CA GLY A 76 -33.36 37.52 14.40
C GLY A 76 -31.97 37.52 13.76
N GLN A 77 -31.09 38.44 14.20
CA GLN A 77 -29.73 38.49 13.65
C GLN A 77 -29.12 37.09 13.71
N LEU A 78 -28.77 36.57 12.53
CA LEU A 78 -28.12 35.27 12.41
C LEU A 78 -26.83 35.37 13.21
N ASN A 79 -26.79 34.76 14.40
CA ASN A 79 -25.53 34.46 15.04
C ASN A 79 -24.78 33.60 14.02
N LYS A 80 -23.80 34.19 13.33
CA LYS A 80 -22.94 33.45 12.41
C LYS A 80 -22.47 32.23 13.19
N PRO A 81 -22.75 31.00 12.75
CA PRO A 81 -22.18 29.85 13.41
C PRO A 81 -20.66 30.06 13.38
N ASN A 82 -20.00 29.80 14.51
CA ASN A 82 -18.56 29.90 14.61
C ASN A 82 -17.96 29.22 13.37
N SER A 83 -17.07 29.91 12.66
CA SER A 83 -16.38 29.32 11.52
C SER A 83 -15.66 28.09 12.04
N VAL A 84 -16.18 26.90 11.70
CA VAL A 84 -15.55 25.63 12.09
C VAL A 84 -14.20 25.63 11.39
N ARG A 85 -13.13 25.77 12.18
CA ARG A 85 -11.77 25.64 11.66
C ARG A 85 -11.56 24.17 11.34
N TYR A 86 -11.13 23.92 10.11
CA TYR A 86 -10.65 22.61 9.69
C TYR A 86 -9.18 22.56 10.10
N ASP A 87 -8.90 21.87 11.20
CA ASP A 87 -7.54 21.47 11.59
C ASP A 87 -7.07 20.29 10.74
#